data_AF-A0AAD4E3I1-F1
#
_entry.id   AF-A0AAD4E3I1-F1
#
_cell.length_a   1.000
_cell.length_b   1.000
_cell.length_c   1.000
_cell.angle_alpha   90.00
_cell.angle_beta   90.00
_cell.angle_gamma   90.00
#
_symmetry.space_group_name_H-M   'P 1'
#
loop_
_entity.id
_entity.type
_entity.pdbx_description
1 polymer ?
#
loop_
_entity_poly.entity_id
_entity_poly.type
_entity_poly.pdbx_seq_one_letter_code
_entity_poly.pdbx_strand_id
1 'polypeptide(L)'
;MPKKTKGGGSKTKFNTNVYQDGEMTNLHLDTRPLEPLVLDNDVGKMTQKLDTQVGKCKAGVAWINILALSKRLKFGTYNDRAENETETNKLVTSFRDGIMSMKDQTAIPIIIDIARIKNADSLSKDFLDPGDVPELELVDKDPIVVASGQHRLAALVKFKQQLDDEFNVNKVQFDMRVIMGITESVGKWGVVVYNQSEWCVPRMPQWPARV
;
A
#
# COMPACT_ATOMS: atom_id res chain seq x y z
N MET A 1 -87.70 10.56 -4.59
CA MET A 1 -86.66 11.15 -5.48
C MET A 1 -85.61 11.82 -4.59
N PRO A 2 -84.30 11.92 -4.90
CA PRO A 2 -83.37 11.00 -5.57
C PRO A 2 -82.05 10.71 -4.76
N LYS A 3 -81.44 9.54 -5.04
CA LYS A 3 -80.01 9.17 -5.25
C LYS A 3 -78.83 9.58 -4.30
N LYS A 4 -78.04 8.52 -4.03
CA LYS A 4 -76.55 8.39 -3.95
C LYS A 4 -75.87 8.90 -2.66
N THR A 5 -74.83 8.28 -2.08
CA THR A 5 -73.79 7.36 -2.59
C THR A 5 -73.11 6.58 -1.45
N LYS A 6 -72.58 5.39 -1.78
CA LYS A 6 -71.72 4.52 -0.94
C LYS A 6 -70.25 4.97 -1.00
N GLY A 7 -69.53 4.77 0.11
CA GLY A 7 -68.08 4.59 0.22
C GLY A 7 -67.83 3.98 1.60
N GLY A 8 -66.97 2.99 1.84
CA GLY A 8 -65.81 2.50 1.10
C GLY A 8 -64.75 2.13 2.13
N GLY A 9 -65.05 1.18 3.03
CA GLY A 9 -64.14 0.71 4.08
C GLY A 9 -63.34 -0.50 3.58
N SER A 10 -62.08 -0.25 3.22
CA SER A 10 -61.14 -1.27 2.74
C SER A 10 -60.73 -2.20 3.89
N LYS A 11 -60.98 -3.50 3.72
CA LYS A 11 -60.50 -4.55 4.62
C LYS A 11 -59.15 -5.07 4.11
N THR A 12 -58.11 -4.87 4.91
CA THR A 12 -56.79 -5.46 4.73
C THR A 12 -56.93 -6.99 4.75
N LYS A 13 -56.72 -7.63 3.60
CA LYS A 13 -56.63 -9.09 3.49
C LYS A 13 -55.16 -9.47 3.57
N PHE A 14 -54.85 -10.37 4.50
CA PHE A 14 -53.59 -11.10 4.58
C PHE A 14 -53.37 -11.84 3.27
N ASN A 15 -52.25 -11.56 2.60
CA ASN A 15 -51.84 -12.28 1.40
C ASN A 15 -50.90 -13.41 1.83
N THR A 16 -51.46 -14.59 2.05
CA THR A 16 -50.73 -15.85 2.09
C THR A 16 -50.37 -16.21 0.65
N ASN A 17 -49.11 -15.98 0.26
CA ASN A 17 -48.58 -16.54 -0.97
C ASN A 17 -48.40 -18.05 -0.76
N VAL A 18 -49.40 -18.78 -1.23
CA VAL A 18 -49.32 -20.20 -1.56
C VAL A 18 -48.39 -20.30 -2.77
N TYR A 19 -47.18 -20.83 -2.56
CA TYR A 19 -46.32 -21.24 -3.66
C TYR A 19 -46.98 -22.44 -4.34
N GLN A 20 -47.38 -22.23 -5.60
CA GLN A 20 -47.80 -23.29 -6.50
C GLN A 20 -46.58 -24.10 -6.93
N ASP A 21 -46.78 -25.42 -6.94
CA ASP A 21 -45.90 -26.40 -7.56
C ASP A 21 -45.53 -25.99 -8.98
N GLY A 22 -44.25 -25.70 -9.17
CA GLY A 22 -43.64 -25.42 -10.46
C GLY A 22 -42.28 -26.08 -10.48
N GLU A 23 -42.22 -27.25 -11.13
CA GLU A 23 -41.05 -27.91 -11.70
C GLU A 23 -39.74 -27.78 -10.90
N MET A 24 -39.47 -28.80 -10.08
CA MET A 24 -38.11 -29.08 -9.62
C MET A 24 -37.23 -29.32 -10.85
N THR A 25 -36.57 -28.27 -11.35
CA THR A 25 -35.41 -28.42 -12.21
C THR A 25 -34.44 -29.33 -11.46
N ASN A 26 -34.09 -30.45 -12.09
CA ASN A 26 -33.10 -31.39 -11.58
C ASN A 26 -31.75 -30.66 -11.46
N LEU A 27 -31.53 -29.97 -10.34
CA LEU A 27 -30.22 -29.55 -9.91
C LEU A 27 -29.49 -30.84 -9.47
N HIS A 28 -29.00 -31.59 -10.46
CA HIS A 28 -27.95 -32.55 -10.24
C HIS A 28 -26.74 -31.74 -9.77
N LEU A 29 -26.56 -31.67 -8.44
CA LEU A 29 -25.29 -31.31 -7.87
C LEU A 29 -24.26 -32.27 -8.47
N ASP A 30 -23.29 -31.70 -9.16
CA ASP A 30 -22.22 -32.45 -9.79
C ASP A 30 -21.44 -33.19 -8.69
N THR A 31 -21.71 -34.48 -8.53
CA THR A 31 -21.10 -35.36 -7.52
C THR A 31 -19.77 -35.94 -7.98
N ARG A 32 -19.22 -35.46 -9.11
CA ARG A 32 -17.88 -35.83 -9.53
C ARG A 32 -16.90 -35.44 -8.41
N PRO A 33 -15.98 -36.34 -8.01
CA PRO A 33 -14.89 -35.96 -7.13
C PRO A 33 -14.18 -34.75 -7.74
N LEU A 34 -14.17 -33.63 -7.03
CA LEU A 34 -13.29 -32.52 -7.40
C LEU A 34 -11.87 -33.09 -7.33
N GLU A 35 -11.25 -33.32 -8.48
CA GLU A 35 -9.83 -33.61 -8.50
C GLU A 35 -9.14 -32.43 -7.81
N PRO A 36 -8.34 -32.67 -6.75
CA PRO A 36 -7.60 -31.59 -6.12
C PRO A 36 -6.76 -30.94 -7.21
N LEU A 37 -7.08 -29.68 -7.53
CA LEU A 37 -6.20 -28.83 -8.33
C LEU A 37 -4.83 -28.93 -7.67
N VAL A 38 -3.91 -29.62 -8.33
CA VAL A 38 -2.55 -29.84 -7.84
C VAL A 38 -1.87 -28.48 -7.78
N LEU A 39 -1.99 -27.79 -6.64
CA LEU A 39 -1.57 -26.39 -6.47
C LEU A 39 -0.18 -26.26 -5.83
N ASP A 40 0.43 -27.35 -5.37
CA ASP A 40 1.36 -27.22 -4.24
C ASP A 40 2.85 -27.40 -4.51
N ASN A 41 3.30 -27.54 -5.77
CA ASN A 41 4.75 -27.60 -6.06
C ASN A 41 5.28 -26.50 -6.98
N ASP A 42 4.41 -25.81 -7.72
CA ASP A 42 4.84 -24.78 -8.69
C ASP A 42 4.77 -23.37 -8.12
N VAL A 43 3.81 -23.03 -7.26
CA VAL A 43 3.73 -21.68 -6.68
C VAL A 43 4.97 -21.36 -5.85
N GLY A 44 5.38 -22.25 -4.96
CA GLY A 44 6.58 -22.06 -4.14
C GLY A 44 7.86 -21.90 -4.97
N LYS A 45 8.02 -22.71 -6.04
CA LYS A 45 9.16 -22.60 -6.96
C LYS A 45 9.10 -21.30 -7.78
N MET A 46 7.93 -20.85 -8.20
CA MET A 46 7.75 -19.59 -8.90
C MET A 46 8.05 -18.40 -7.99
N THR A 47 7.56 -18.41 -6.75
CA THR A 47 7.88 -17.38 -5.74
C THR A 47 9.38 -17.33 -5.48
N GLN A 48 10.04 -18.47 -5.27
CA GLN A 48 11.48 -18.51 -5.05
C GLN A 48 12.28 -17.99 -6.25
N LYS A 49 11.86 -18.31 -7.48
CA LYS A 49 12.47 -17.78 -8.71
C LYS A 49 12.30 -16.26 -8.80
N LEU A 50 11.11 -15.75 -8.49
CA LEU A 50 10.82 -14.31 -8.48
C LEU A 50 11.64 -13.60 -7.41
N ASP A 51 11.72 -14.12 -6.20
CA ASP A 51 12.51 -13.55 -5.10
C ASP A 51 14.00 -13.52 -5.48
N THR A 52 14.50 -14.57 -6.13
CA THR A 52 15.87 -14.62 -6.65
C THR A 52 16.11 -13.56 -7.73
N GLN A 53 15.15 -13.35 -8.63
CA GLN A 53 15.25 -12.32 -9.67
C GLN A 53 15.21 -10.91 -9.06
N VAL A 54 14.27 -10.63 -8.15
CA VAL A 54 14.18 -9.37 -7.43
C VAL A 54 15.47 -9.09 -6.66
N GLY A 55 16.02 -10.10 -5.99
CA GLY A 55 17.28 -10.01 -5.27
C GLY A 55 18.47 -9.64 -6.16
N LYS A 56 18.52 -10.15 -7.40
CA LYS A 56 19.56 -9.78 -8.38
C LYS A 56 19.46 -8.33 -8.84
N CYS A 57 18.25 -7.78 -8.89
CA CYS A 57 18.02 -6.40 -9.31
C CYS A 57 18.29 -5.37 -8.20
N LYS A 58 18.52 -5.83 -6.95
CA LYS A 58 18.77 -4.93 -5.81
C LYS A 58 20.15 -4.29 -6.00
N ALA A 59 20.15 -2.98 -6.25
CA ALA A 59 21.36 -2.19 -6.34
C ALA A 59 21.92 -1.87 -4.94
N GLY A 60 21.05 -1.66 -3.95
CA GLY A 60 21.44 -1.41 -2.57
C GLY A 60 20.34 -0.75 -1.75
N VAL A 61 20.73 -0.09 -0.66
CA VAL A 61 19.85 0.66 0.22
C VAL A 61 20.42 2.04 0.51
N ALA A 62 19.53 3.00 0.77
CA ALA A 62 19.88 4.38 1.06
C ALA A 62 18.81 5.08 1.91
N TRP A 63 19.15 6.26 2.40
CA TRP A 63 18.23 7.21 2.98
C TRP A 63 17.65 8.13 1.93
N ILE A 64 16.40 8.52 2.10
CA ILE A 64 15.79 9.53 1.25
C ILE A 64 14.84 10.41 2.07
N ASN A 65 14.76 11.69 1.74
CA ASN A 65 13.66 12.52 2.22
C ASN A 65 12.43 12.28 1.34
N ILE A 66 11.59 11.31 1.74
CA ILE A 66 10.49 10.85 0.91
C ILE A 66 9.37 11.90 0.79
N LEU A 67 9.16 12.71 1.83
CA LEU A 67 8.16 13.76 1.82
C LEU A 67 8.55 14.89 0.85
N ALA A 68 9.83 15.25 0.81
CA ALA A 68 10.35 16.24 -0.15
C ALA A 68 10.18 15.77 -1.60
N LEU A 69 10.24 14.45 -1.84
CA LEU A 69 10.11 13.86 -3.17
C LEU A 69 8.69 13.37 -3.49
N SER A 70 7.72 13.54 -2.59
CA SER A 70 6.34 13.00 -2.72
C SER A 70 5.70 13.26 -4.09
N LYS A 71 5.89 14.45 -4.66
CA LYS A 71 5.37 14.84 -5.99
C LYS A 71 6.02 14.12 -7.18
N ARG A 72 7.22 13.55 -6.98
CA ARG A 72 7.98 12.80 -7.99
C ARG A 72 7.70 11.30 -7.92
N LEU A 73 7.12 10.81 -6.83
CA LEU A 73 6.87 9.38 -6.64
C LEU A 73 5.65 8.95 -7.47
N LYS A 74 5.81 7.88 -8.24
CA LYS A 74 4.75 7.24 -9.01
C LYS A 74 4.46 5.86 -8.45
N PHE A 75 3.23 5.69 -7.98
CA PHE A 75 2.66 4.43 -7.51
C PHE A 75 1.77 3.81 -8.59
N GLY A 76 1.30 2.57 -8.39
CA GLY A 76 0.35 1.92 -9.29
C GLY A 76 0.96 1.18 -10.49
N THR A 77 2.25 1.35 -10.78
CA THR A 77 2.90 0.67 -11.93
C THR A 77 3.03 -0.84 -11.73
N TYR A 78 3.41 -1.27 -10.52
CA TYR A 78 3.63 -2.68 -10.17
C TYR A 78 2.64 -3.23 -9.14
N ASN A 79 2.00 -2.33 -8.39
CA ASN A 79 1.00 -2.65 -7.40
C ASN A 79 -0.12 -1.60 -7.53
N ASP A 80 -1.21 -2.01 -8.17
CA ASP A 80 -2.38 -1.18 -8.49
C ASP A 80 -3.39 -1.09 -7.34
N ARG A 81 -3.04 -1.62 -6.16
CA ARG A 81 -3.86 -1.51 -4.96
C ARG A 81 -4.14 -0.06 -4.66
N ALA A 82 -5.42 0.30 -4.72
CA ALA A 82 -5.89 1.59 -4.29
C ALA A 82 -5.53 1.82 -2.82
N GLU A 83 -5.33 3.09 -2.48
CA GLU A 83 -5.16 3.50 -1.09
C GLU A 83 -6.41 3.16 -0.28
N ASN A 84 -6.19 2.53 0.86
CA ASN A 84 -7.20 2.20 1.86
C ASN A 84 -7.00 3.09 3.08
N GLU A 85 -7.98 3.93 3.36
CA GLU A 85 -7.91 4.89 4.47
C GLU A 85 -7.80 4.22 5.85
N THR A 86 -8.45 3.07 6.06
CA THR A 86 -8.38 2.33 7.33
C THR A 86 -6.95 1.87 7.60
N GLU A 87 -6.26 1.32 6.60
CA GLU A 87 -4.86 0.90 6.72
C GLU A 87 -3.92 2.09 6.90
N THR A 88 -4.17 3.18 6.18
CA THR A 88 -3.42 4.43 6.36
C THR A 88 -3.56 4.95 7.80
N ASN A 89 -4.77 4.96 8.37
CA ASN A 89 -5.01 5.45 9.73
C ASN A 89 -4.36 4.56 10.80
N LYS A 90 -4.33 3.23 10.61
CA LYS A 90 -3.58 2.31 11.49
C LYS A 90 -2.10 2.66 11.53
N LEU A 91 -1.50 2.98 10.37
CA LEU A 91 -0.10 3.39 10.27
C LEU A 91 0.16 4.76 10.94
N VAL A 92 -0.77 5.71 10.79
CA VAL A 92 -0.66 7.01 11.48
C VAL A 92 -0.61 6.83 13.00
N THR A 93 -1.48 5.96 13.54
CA THR A 93 -1.48 5.64 14.97
C THR A 93 -0.15 5.01 15.38
N SER A 94 0.38 4.04 14.62
CA SER A 94 1.65 3.41 14.98
C SER A 94 2.85 4.35 14.91
N PHE A 95 2.81 5.38 14.06
CA PHE A 95 3.86 6.41 14.02
C PHE A 95 3.93 7.24 15.30
N ARG A 96 2.84 7.39 16.05
CA ARG A 96 2.85 8.05 17.37
C ARG A 96 3.68 7.28 18.39
N ASP A 97 3.71 5.96 18.29
CA ASP A 97 4.50 5.09 19.16
C ASP A 97 5.97 5.00 18.72
N GLY A 98 6.26 5.38 17.47
CA GLY A 98 7.61 5.48 16.92
C GLY A 98 7.66 5.08 15.44
N ILE A 99 8.46 5.82 14.66
CA ILE A 99 8.64 5.52 13.24
C ILE A 99 9.80 4.55 13.06
N MET A 100 9.50 3.37 12.53
CA MET A 100 10.52 2.39 12.13
C MET A 100 10.86 2.55 10.65
N SER A 101 11.76 3.48 10.32
CA SER A 101 12.10 3.81 8.92
C SER A 101 13.26 2.98 8.33
N MET A 102 13.88 2.09 9.12
CA MET A 102 15.14 1.40 8.78
C MET A 102 15.09 -0.13 8.83
N LYS A 103 14.00 -0.73 8.39
CA LYS A 103 13.93 -2.20 8.28
C LYS A 103 13.56 -2.58 6.88
N ASP A 104 14.07 -3.70 6.38
CA ASP A 104 13.70 -4.22 5.05
C ASP A 104 12.17 -4.33 4.89
N GLN A 105 11.47 -4.66 5.97
CA GLN A 105 10.00 -4.77 5.99
C GLN A 105 9.28 -3.42 5.83
N THR A 106 9.88 -2.33 6.31
CA THR A 106 9.26 -0.99 6.34
C THR A 106 9.81 -0.06 5.28
N ALA A 107 11.02 -0.33 4.77
CA ALA A 107 11.67 0.40 3.70
C ALA A 107 10.79 0.45 2.45
N ILE A 108 10.93 1.54 1.70
CA ILE A 108 10.17 1.72 0.46
C ILE A 108 11.00 1.23 -0.72
N PRO A 109 10.50 0.24 -1.49
CA PRO A 109 11.19 -0.23 -2.68
C PRO A 109 11.00 0.77 -3.82
N ILE A 110 12.10 1.37 -4.27
CA ILE A 110 12.13 2.29 -5.41
C ILE A 110 12.81 1.62 -6.60
N ILE A 111 12.30 1.90 -7.79
CA ILE A 111 12.84 1.42 -9.06
C ILE A 111 13.33 2.63 -9.83
N ILE A 112 14.64 2.65 -10.09
CA ILE A 112 15.32 3.75 -10.76
C ILE A 112 16.51 3.22 -11.55
N ASP A 113 16.83 3.88 -12.65
CA ASP A 113 18.06 3.61 -13.38
C ASP A 113 19.29 4.05 -12.54
N ILE A 114 20.29 3.17 -12.42
CA ILE A 114 21.52 3.43 -11.67
C ILE A 114 22.23 4.69 -12.19
N ALA A 115 22.16 4.97 -13.50
CA ALA A 115 22.77 6.15 -14.10
C ALA A 115 22.19 7.48 -13.56
N ARG A 116 21.00 7.43 -12.95
CA ARG A 116 20.36 8.60 -12.32
C ARG A 116 20.86 8.87 -10.89
N ILE A 117 21.61 7.95 -10.31
CA ILE A 117 22.16 8.06 -8.95
C ILE A 117 23.56 8.66 -9.07
N LYS A 118 23.79 9.79 -8.39
CA LYS A 118 25.05 10.54 -8.52
C LYS A 118 26.28 9.71 -8.12
N ASN A 119 26.15 8.93 -7.05
CA ASN A 119 27.19 8.02 -6.56
C ASN A 119 26.58 6.62 -6.36
N ALA A 120 26.36 5.89 -7.45
CA ALA A 120 25.76 4.56 -7.38
C ALA A 120 26.55 3.57 -6.50
N ASP A 121 27.88 3.64 -6.55
CA ASP A 121 28.76 2.72 -5.81
C ASP A 121 28.73 2.96 -4.29
N SER A 122 28.17 4.08 -3.82
CA SER A 122 28.07 4.36 -2.39
C SER A 122 26.86 3.73 -1.70
N LEU A 123 25.93 3.12 -2.46
CA LEU A 123 24.76 2.46 -1.88
C LEU A 123 25.18 1.35 -0.90
N SER A 124 24.53 1.31 0.27
CA SER A 124 24.79 0.23 1.24
C SER A 124 24.15 -1.08 0.77
N LYS A 125 24.66 -2.21 1.25
CA LYS A 125 24.08 -3.53 0.96
C LYS A 125 22.81 -3.78 1.78
N ASP A 126 22.76 -3.28 3.01
CA ASP A 126 21.70 -3.50 3.98
C ASP A 126 21.60 -2.36 5.00
N PHE A 127 20.67 -2.48 5.94
CA PHE A 127 20.41 -1.53 7.02
C PHE A 127 21.05 -1.96 8.36
N LEU A 128 22.07 -2.84 8.36
CA LEU A 128 22.67 -3.33 9.61
C LEU A 128 23.29 -2.19 10.43
N ASP A 129 24.00 -1.28 9.76
CA ASP A 129 24.66 -0.13 10.37
C ASP A 129 24.04 1.18 9.84
N PRO A 130 23.08 1.77 10.57
CA PRO A 130 22.37 2.99 10.15
C PRO A 130 23.25 4.19 9.77
N GLY A 131 24.43 4.29 10.38
CA GLY A 131 25.40 5.35 10.14
C GLY A 131 26.11 5.24 8.79
N ASP A 132 26.17 4.03 8.23
CA ASP A 132 26.86 3.74 6.98
C ASP A 132 25.91 3.77 5.77
N VAL A 133 24.60 3.88 6.01
CA VAL A 133 23.61 4.01 4.95
C VAL A 133 23.72 5.44 4.36
N PRO A 134 24.03 5.61 3.07
CA PRO A 134 24.19 6.93 2.47
C PRO A 134 22.84 7.62 2.25
N GLU A 135 22.84 8.93 2.03
CA GLU A 135 21.67 9.63 1.47
C GLU A 135 21.65 9.51 -0.06
N LEU A 136 20.48 9.20 -0.60
CA LEU A 136 20.28 9.01 -2.04
C LEU A 136 20.21 10.36 -2.74
N GLU A 137 21.25 10.68 -3.52
CA GLU A 137 21.28 11.84 -4.39
C GLU A 137 21.02 11.46 -5.85
N LEU A 138 20.04 12.12 -6.47
CA LEU A 138 19.68 11.94 -7.87
C LEU A 138 20.23 13.09 -8.73
N VAL A 139 20.74 12.77 -9.92
CA VAL A 139 21.28 13.76 -10.87
C VAL A 139 20.18 14.57 -11.58
N ASP A 140 18.95 14.07 -11.56
CA ASP A 140 17.81 14.66 -12.26
C ASP A 140 16.58 14.89 -11.36
N LYS A 141 15.52 15.44 -11.98
CA LYS A 141 14.22 15.70 -11.36
C LYS A 141 13.11 14.78 -11.87
N ASP A 142 13.46 13.74 -12.61
CA ASP A 142 12.47 12.87 -13.24
C ASP A 142 11.68 12.07 -12.20
N PRO A 143 10.48 11.58 -12.55
CA PRO A 143 9.69 10.75 -11.67
C PRO A 143 10.43 9.49 -11.22
N ILE A 144 10.12 9.04 -10.02
CA ILE A 144 10.69 7.84 -9.39
C ILE A 144 9.54 6.84 -9.27
N VAL A 145 9.73 5.64 -9.83
CA VAL A 145 8.72 4.59 -9.73
C VAL A 145 8.89 3.88 -8.41
N VAL A 146 7.79 3.65 -7.72
CA VAL A 146 7.78 2.97 -6.43
C VAL A 146 7.00 1.68 -6.55
N ALA A 147 7.61 0.56 -6.15
CA ALA A 147 6.98 -0.75 -6.27
C ALA A 147 5.88 -0.97 -5.23
N SER A 148 6.00 -0.36 -4.04
CA SER A 148 5.02 -0.47 -2.95
C SER A 148 5.17 0.68 -1.94
N GLY A 149 4.31 0.74 -0.91
CA GLY A 149 4.43 1.75 0.14
C GLY A 149 3.53 2.98 -0.02
N GLN A 150 2.52 2.93 -0.89
CA GLN A 150 1.55 4.03 -1.04
C GLN A 150 0.87 4.41 0.28
N HIS A 151 0.34 3.43 1.02
CA HIS A 151 -0.29 3.65 2.34
C HIS A 151 0.68 4.27 3.35
N ARG A 152 1.95 3.89 3.29
CA ARG A 152 3.00 4.43 4.15
C ARG A 152 3.27 5.90 3.87
N LEU A 153 3.41 6.27 2.59
CA LEU A 153 3.56 7.67 2.21
C LEU A 153 2.34 8.49 2.62
N ALA A 154 1.13 8.00 2.34
CA ALA A 154 -0.10 8.65 2.73
C ALA A 154 -0.18 8.87 4.26
N ALA A 155 0.20 7.85 5.03
CA ALA A 155 0.25 7.93 6.48
C ALA A 155 1.29 8.95 6.96
N LEU A 156 2.47 9.02 6.34
CA LEU A 156 3.48 10.02 6.70
C LEU A 156 3.01 11.45 6.42
N VAL A 157 2.32 11.67 5.28
CA VAL A 157 1.74 12.97 4.94
C VAL A 157 0.69 13.38 5.97
N LYS A 158 -0.25 12.48 6.29
CA LYS A 158 -1.27 12.72 7.33
C LYS A 158 -0.63 12.97 8.70
N PHE A 159 0.36 12.17 9.08
CA PHE A 159 1.04 12.29 10.37
C PHE A 159 1.80 13.62 10.48
N LYS A 160 2.54 14.02 9.45
CA LYS A 160 3.19 15.33 9.41
C LYS A 160 2.17 16.46 9.58
N GLN A 161 1.03 16.38 8.90
CA GLN A 161 -0.03 17.38 9.04
C GLN A 161 -0.58 17.44 10.47
N GLN A 162 -0.80 16.29 11.12
CA GLN A 162 -1.23 16.26 12.53
C GLN A 162 -0.20 16.92 13.46
N LEU A 163 1.09 16.65 13.23
CA LEU A 163 2.15 17.31 13.98
C LEU A 163 2.11 18.83 13.76
N ASP A 164 2.05 19.28 12.50
CA ASP A 164 1.96 20.70 12.15
C ASP A 164 0.75 21.39 12.81
N ASP A 165 -0.41 20.72 12.86
CA ASP A 165 -1.63 21.22 13.50
C ASP A 165 -1.49 21.28 15.03
N GLU A 166 -1.00 20.21 15.67
CA GLU A 166 -0.72 20.15 17.11
C GLU A 166 0.28 21.25 17.53
N PHE A 167 1.29 21.52 16.70
CA PHE A 167 2.25 22.60 16.93
C PHE A 167 1.63 23.99 16.75
N ASN A 168 0.76 24.18 15.75
CA ASN A 168 0.10 25.46 15.53
C ASN A 168 -0.82 25.85 16.69
N VAL A 169 -1.44 24.87 17.35
CA VAL A 169 -2.27 25.08 18.56
C VAL A 169 -1.40 25.38 19.78
N ASN A 170 -0.22 24.73 19.90
CA ASN A 170 0.66 24.82 21.06
C ASN A 170 1.81 25.84 20.91
N LYS A 171 1.69 26.82 20.00
CA LYS A 171 2.68 27.85 19.61
C LYS A 171 3.39 28.63 20.75
N VAL A 172 2.96 28.46 22.00
CA VAL A 172 3.42 29.24 23.15
C VAL A 172 4.53 28.54 23.96
N GLN A 173 4.80 27.23 23.77
CA GLN A 173 5.67 26.49 24.71
C GLN A 173 6.87 25.73 24.13
N PHE A 174 6.98 25.50 22.81
CA PHE A 174 8.06 24.69 22.25
C PHE A 174 9.11 25.51 21.46
N ASP A 175 10.39 25.17 21.66
CA ASP A 175 11.51 25.70 20.87
C ASP A 175 11.37 25.24 19.41
N MET A 176 11.29 26.22 18.51
CA MET A 176 11.14 26.03 17.07
C MET A 176 12.22 25.12 16.46
N ARG A 177 13.42 25.06 17.06
CA ARG A 177 14.50 24.17 16.58
C ARG A 177 14.19 22.69 16.79
N VAL A 178 13.55 22.35 17.90
CA VAL A 178 13.15 20.96 18.21
C VAL A 178 12.08 20.51 17.21
N ILE A 179 11.16 21.40 16.86
CA ILE A 179 10.07 21.15 15.92
C ILE A 179 10.61 20.89 14.50
N MET A 180 11.55 21.72 14.04
CA MET A 180 12.19 21.51 12.74
C MET A 180 12.94 20.17 12.68
N GLY A 181 13.66 19.80 13.75
CA GLY A 181 14.35 18.51 13.81
C GLY A 181 13.40 17.30 13.74
N ILE A 182 12.27 17.33 14.46
CA ILE A 182 11.27 16.25 14.41
C ILE A 182 10.68 16.14 13.00
N THR A 183 10.19 17.25 12.44
CA THR A 183 9.54 17.26 11.12
C THR A 183 10.48 16.87 9.99
N GLU A 184 11.76 17.25 10.05
CA GLU A 184 12.78 16.79 9.10
C GLU A 184 13.06 15.29 9.26
N SER A 185 13.15 14.78 10.48
CA SER A 185 13.39 13.35 10.73
C SER A 185 12.24 12.45 10.24
N VAL A 186 10.98 12.91 10.32
CA VAL A 186 9.80 12.18 9.82
C VAL A 186 9.90 11.91 8.31
N GLY A 187 10.53 12.82 7.56
CA GLY A 187 10.73 12.66 6.13
C GLY A 187 11.84 11.67 5.76
N LYS A 188 12.78 11.39 6.66
CA LYS A 188 13.96 10.56 6.39
C LYS A 188 13.61 9.07 6.47
N TRP A 189 13.53 8.43 5.32
CA TRP A 189 13.09 7.04 5.17
C TRP A 189 14.09 6.17 4.46
N GLY A 190 14.24 4.93 4.94
CA GLY A 190 15.03 3.91 4.28
C GLY A 190 14.34 3.47 3.00
N VAL A 191 15.12 3.37 1.93
CA VAL A 191 14.67 2.84 0.64
C VAL A 191 15.54 1.69 0.19
N VAL A 192 14.90 0.73 -0.48
CA VAL A 192 15.60 -0.32 -1.20
C VAL A 192 15.61 0.08 -2.67
N VAL A 193 16.80 0.20 -3.23
CA VAL A 193 17.02 0.67 -4.60
C VAL A 193 17.13 -0.54 -5.51
N TYR A 194 16.29 -0.57 -6.54
CA TYR A 194 16.33 -1.58 -7.59
C TYR A 194 16.67 -0.96 -8.93
N ASN A 195 17.60 -1.59 -9.65
CA ASN A 195 18.04 -1.13 -10.96
C ASN A 195 16.95 -1.35 -12.01
N GLN A 196 16.44 -0.27 -12.60
CA GLN A 196 15.41 -0.33 -13.63
C GLN A 196 15.83 -1.13 -14.87
N SER A 197 17.11 -1.08 -15.28
CA SER A 197 17.57 -1.79 -16.49
C SER A 197 17.60 -3.31 -16.31
N GLU A 198 17.77 -3.76 -15.07
CA GLU A 198 17.76 -5.18 -14.70
C GLU A 198 16.41 -5.65 -14.19
N TRP A 199 15.49 -4.71 -13.90
CA TRP A 199 14.16 -5.00 -13.38
C TRP A 199 13.27 -5.64 -14.46
N CYS A 200 13.41 -6.96 -14.59
CA CYS A 200 12.66 -7.75 -15.58
C CYS A 200 11.36 -8.35 -15.03
N VAL A 201 10.92 -7.98 -13.82
CA VAL A 201 9.75 -8.60 -13.20
C VAL A 201 8.50 -8.16 -13.99
N PRO A 202 7.78 -9.09 -14.67
CA PRO A 202 6.48 -8.79 -15.26
C PRO A 202 5.57 -8.27 -14.14
N ARG A 203 4.57 -7.41 -14.47
CA ARG A 203 3.56 -6.91 -13.50
C ARG A 203 3.31 -7.99 -12.44
N MET A 204 3.75 -7.75 -11.21
CA MET A 204 3.68 -8.78 -10.17
C MET A 204 2.23 -9.25 -10.12
N PRO A 205 1.93 -10.55 -10.32
CA PRO A 205 0.61 -11.04 -9.94
C PRO A 205 0.44 -10.65 -8.48
N GLN A 206 -0.65 -9.92 -8.19
CA GLN A 206 -0.88 -9.24 -6.92
C GLN A 206 -0.38 -10.11 -5.77
N TRP A 207 0.70 -9.69 -5.10
CA TRP A 207 1.28 -10.45 -4.00
C TRP A 207 0.14 -10.82 -3.05
N PRO A 208 -0.17 -12.11 -2.82
CA PRO A 208 -1.20 -12.47 -1.86
C PRO A 208 -0.82 -11.79 -0.55
N ALA A 209 -1.79 -11.09 0.06
CA ALA A 209 -1.56 -10.45 1.34
C ALA A 209 -0.98 -11.53 2.27
N ARG A 210 0.25 -11.34 2.75
CA ARG A 210 0.70 -12.09 3.92
C ARG A 210 -0.18 -11.56 5.06
N VAL A 211 -1.21 -12.33 5.39
CA VAL A 211 -2.06 -12.14 6.57
C VAL A 211 -1.22 -12.39 7.81
#